data_AF-C9PS41-F1
#
_entry.id   AF-C9PS41-F1
#
_cell.length_a   1.000
_cell.length_b   1.000
_cell.length_c   1.000
_cell.angle_alpha   90.00
_cell.angle_beta   90.00
_cell.angle_gamma   90.00
#
_symmetry.space_group_name_H-M   'P 1'
#
loop_
_entity.id
_entity.type
_entity.pdbx_description
1 polymer ?
#
loop_
_entity_poly.entity_id
_entity_poly.type
_entity_poly.pdbx_seq_one_letter_code
_entity_poly.pdbx_strand_id
1 'polypeptide(L)'
;MKKITQLSLAALLAFNLAACDNANKTSSNTETAKKAEIQLSPQEQFRYDYEKFDKWYSESEKEMNEQFKSIEEKMAKLQSNNGSMTSEDIDKLFIPFTEKSNKALQELDTLNFKDPELINYATLVKQAYQGGIETLPLMLKMALEPGKAIQDISKIEAKFNAFEKVQQDMEKEKVRLKQKYEQK
;
A
#
# COMPACT_ATOMS: atom_id res chain seq x y z
N MET A 1 -27.02 -18.92 12.40
CA MET A 1 -26.05 -18.29 11.48
C MET A 1 -25.04 -17.51 12.31
N LYS A 2 -23.89 -18.10 12.64
CA LYS A 2 -22.84 -17.51 13.47
C LYS A 2 -21.48 -18.02 12.98
N LYS A 3 -20.92 -17.52 11.87
CA LYS A 3 -19.54 -17.83 11.44
C LYS A 3 -19.01 -16.82 10.39
N ILE A 4 -18.92 -15.53 10.70
CA ILE A 4 -18.07 -14.59 9.93
C ILE A 4 -17.51 -13.50 10.87
N THR A 5 -16.90 -13.90 11.98
CA THR A 5 -16.26 -12.96 12.90
C THR A 5 -14.94 -13.57 13.35
N GLN A 6 -14.00 -13.66 12.40
CA GLN A 6 -12.58 -13.94 12.64
C GLN A 6 -11.82 -13.94 11.30
N LEU A 7 -12.00 -12.89 10.47
CA LEU A 7 -10.95 -12.53 9.53
C LEU A 7 -9.94 -11.75 10.36
N SER A 8 -8.99 -12.50 10.90
CA SER A 8 -7.87 -12.01 11.69
C SER A 8 -7.10 -10.96 10.89
N LEU A 9 -7.23 -9.70 11.30
CA LEU A 9 -6.44 -8.55 10.90
C LEU A 9 -4.91 -8.82 11.02
N ALA A 10 -4.52 -9.84 11.78
CA ALA A 10 -3.15 -10.33 11.95
C ALA A 10 -2.50 -10.92 10.68
N ALA A 11 -3.26 -11.27 9.64
CA ALA A 11 -2.69 -11.85 8.42
C ALA A 11 -1.96 -10.83 7.52
N LEU A 12 -2.15 -9.52 7.75
CA LEU A 12 -1.50 -8.46 6.98
C LEU A 12 -0.08 -8.11 7.47
N LEU A 13 0.39 -8.69 8.58
CA LEU A 13 1.61 -8.26 9.28
C LEU A 13 2.78 -9.27 9.23
N ALA A 14 2.67 -10.35 8.47
CA ALA A 14 3.63 -11.46 8.55
C ALA A 14 4.65 -11.49 7.40
N PHE A 15 5.33 -10.38 7.08
CA PHE A 15 6.54 -10.42 6.24
C PHE A 15 7.54 -9.31 6.61
N ASN A 16 8.18 -9.42 7.78
CA ASN A 16 9.38 -8.63 8.06
C ASN A 16 10.38 -9.42 8.90
N LEU A 17 10.96 -10.47 8.30
CA LEU A 17 12.21 -11.06 8.75
C LEU A 17 13.05 -11.46 7.52
N ALA A 18 13.82 -10.51 7.00
CA ALA A 18 15.02 -10.81 6.23
C ALA A 18 16.03 -9.66 6.35
N ALA A 19 16.94 -9.84 7.31
CA ALA A 19 18.34 -9.38 7.34
C ALA A 19 18.68 -7.96 6.85
N CYS A 20 19.01 -7.09 7.81
CA CYS A 20 20.05 -6.08 7.63
C CYS A 20 21.38 -6.79 7.33
N ASP A 21 22.00 -6.51 6.19
CA ASP A 21 23.45 -6.64 6.06
C ASP A 21 24.02 -5.30 5.62
N ASN A 22 24.70 -4.64 6.56
CA ASN A 22 25.39 -3.38 6.34
C ASN A 22 26.80 -3.70 5.81
N ALA A 23 27.02 -3.46 4.52
CA ALA A 23 28.38 -3.41 3.97
C ALA A 23 28.66 -2.00 3.41
N ASN A 24 29.22 -1.16 4.28
CA ASN A 24 29.92 0.07 3.90
C ASN A 24 31.07 -0.24 2.93
N LYS A 25 31.09 0.43 1.77
CA LYS A 25 32.34 0.81 1.08
C LYS A 25 32.20 2.17 0.39
N THR A 26 33.12 3.06 0.76
CA THR A 26 33.29 4.45 0.28
C THR A 26 34.21 4.51 -0.95
N SER A 27 34.17 5.68 -1.63
CA SER A 27 35.16 6.30 -2.55
C SER A 27 34.75 6.26 -4.04
N SER A 28 34.90 7.28 -4.90
CA SER A 28 35.53 8.61 -4.85
C SER A 28 34.99 9.50 -6.00
N ASN A 29 35.36 10.80 -5.95
CA ASN A 29 35.08 11.90 -6.89
C ASN A 29 35.13 11.58 -8.40
N THR A 30 34.36 12.30 -9.23
CA THR A 30 34.77 13.53 -9.98
C THR A 30 33.83 13.82 -11.17
N GLU A 31 33.61 15.11 -11.43
CA GLU A 31 33.29 15.76 -12.72
C GLU A 31 31.86 15.79 -13.31
N THR A 32 31.36 17.03 -13.34
CA THR A 32 30.19 17.52 -14.06
C THR A 32 30.40 17.49 -15.57
N ALA A 33 30.21 16.32 -16.19
CA ALA A 33 29.99 16.22 -17.63
C ALA A 33 28.49 16.28 -17.92
N LYS A 34 28.07 17.10 -18.90
CA LYS A 34 26.70 17.11 -19.43
C LYS A 34 26.28 15.67 -19.73
N LYS A 35 25.35 15.14 -18.94
CA LYS A 35 24.79 13.78 -19.07
C LYS A 35 24.22 13.64 -20.47
N ALA A 36 24.93 12.93 -21.35
CA ALA A 36 24.22 12.09 -22.30
C ALA A 36 23.33 11.17 -21.45
N GLU A 37 22.04 11.06 -21.76
CA GLU A 37 21.20 10.02 -21.17
C GLU A 37 21.88 8.68 -21.49
N ILE A 38 22.51 8.09 -20.47
CA ILE A 38 23.07 6.74 -20.58
C ILE A 38 21.86 5.84 -20.82
N GLN A 39 21.71 5.36 -22.05
CA GLN A 39 20.64 4.44 -22.39
C GLN A 39 21.02 3.07 -21.82
N LEU A 40 20.38 2.71 -20.71
CA LEU A 40 20.55 1.42 -20.06
C LEU A 40 20.02 0.30 -20.97
N SER A 41 20.61 -0.89 -20.90
CA SER A 41 19.97 -2.07 -21.48
C SER A 41 18.62 -2.34 -20.79
N PRO A 42 17.69 -3.08 -21.41
CA PRO A 42 16.41 -3.39 -20.80
C PRO A 42 16.53 -4.03 -19.40
N GLN A 43 17.52 -4.91 -19.21
CA GLN A 43 17.74 -5.57 -17.92
C GLN A 43 18.32 -4.61 -16.86
N GLU A 44 19.22 -3.71 -17.24
CA GLU A 44 19.75 -2.68 -16.34
C GLU A 44 18.67 -1.65 -15.98
N GLN A 45 17.82 -1.29 -16.94
CA GLN A 45 16.68 -0.40 -16.70
C GLN A 45 15.69 -1.03 -15.72
N PHE A 46 15.35 -2.31 -15.92
CA PHE A 46 14.52 -3.07 -14.99
C PHE A 46 15.08 -3.04 -13.58
N ARG A 47 16.36 -3.38 -13.39
CA ARG A 47 16.99 -3.40 -12.05
C ARG A 47 16.99 -2.02 -11.40
N TYR A 48 17.34 -0.99 -12.18
CA TYR A 48 17.36 0.39 -11.69
C TYR A 48 15.99 0.88 -11.23
N ASP A 49 14.94 0.59 -12.01
CA ASP A 49 13.57 0.97 -11.66
C ASP A 49 13.01 0.11 -10.51
N TYR A 50 13.37 -1.17 -10.45
CA TYR A 50 13.00 -2.05 -9.35
C TYR A 50 13.59 -1.58 -8.01
N GLU A 51 14.88 -1.25 -7.96
CA GLU A 51 15.54 -0.76 -6.73
C GLU A 51 14.94 0.58 -6.26
N LYS A 52 14.59 1.48 -7.19
CA LYS A 52 13.86 2.71 -6.86
C LYS A 52 12.48 2.41 -6.27
N PHE A 53 11.74 1.52 -6.92
CA PHE A 53 10.41 1.13 -6.48
C PHE A 53 10.46 0.50 -5.09
N ASP A 54 11.36 -0.45 -4.87
CA ASP A 54 11.50 -1.20 -3.61
C ASP A 54 11.82 -0.28 -2.44
N LYS A 55 12.72 0.68 -2.65
CA LYS A 55 13.02 1.72 -1.66
C LYS A 55 11.78 2.54 -1.29
N TRP A 56 11.09 3.08 -2.29
CA TRP A 56 9.88 3.86 -2.07
C TRP A 56 8.79 3.03 -1.39
N TYR A 57 8.61 1.78 -1.79
CA TYR A 57 7.59 0.88 -1.25
C TYR A 57 7.85 0.58 0.22
N SER A 58 9.09 0.28 0.59
CA SER A 58 9.49 0.03 1.99
C SER A 58 9.26 1.25 2.88
N GLU A 59 9.64 2.44 2.41
CA GLU A 59 9.40 3.70 3.13
C GLU A 59 7.90 3.98 3.29
N SER A 60 7.12 3.80 2.22
CA SER A 60 5.67 4.01 2.22
C SER A 60 4.93 3.01 3.10
N GLU A 61 5.31 1.72 3.07
CA GLU A 61 4.70 0.66 3.89
C GLU A 61 4.89 0.95 5.38
N LYS A 62 6.08 1.44 5.77
CA LYS A 62 6.32 1.87 7.15
C LYS A 62 5.37 2.99 7.57
N GLU A 63 5.24 4.03 6.76
CA GLU A 63 4.32 5.14 7.05
C GLU A 63 2.86 4.68 7.12
N MET A 64 2.42 3.81 6.20
CA MET A 64 1.06 3.27 6.20
C MET A 64 0.79 2.42 7.46
N ASN A 65 1.75 1.58 7.87
CA ASN A 65 1.63 0.77 9.08
C ASN A 65 1.48 1.62 10.35
N GLU A 66 2.15 2.77 10.42
CA GLU A 66 1.97 3.73 11.52
C GLU A 66 0.55 4.33 11.51
N GLN A 67 -0.01 4.62 10.32
CA GLN A 67 -1.40 5.09 10.23
C GLN A 67 -2.40 4.01 10.64
N PHE A 68 -2.20 2.76 10.23
CA PHE A 68 -3.05 1.64 10.67
C PHE A 68 -3.03 1.45 12.18
N LYS A 69 -1.85 1.48 12.81
CA LYS A 69 -1.75 1.44 14.27
C LYS A 69 -2.49 2.60 14.93
N SER A 70 -2.36 3.82 14.39
CA SER A 70 -3.11 4.99 14.89
C SER A 70 -4.62 4.80 14.80
N ILE A 71 -5.10 4.22 13.69
CA ILE A 71 -6.51 3.89 13.48
C ILE A 71 -6.97 2.87 14.53
N GLU A 72 -6.24 1.78 14.71
CA GLU A 72 -6.55 0.74 15.70
C GLU A 72 -6.62 1.28 17.13
N GLU A 73 -5.64 2.10 17.54
CA GLU A 73 -5.61 2.71 18.87
C GLU A 73 -6.79 3.66 19.11
N LYS A 74 -7.13 4.49 18.12
CA LYS A 74 -8.26 5.41 18.21
C LYS A 74 -9.60 4.66 18.22
N MET A 75 -9.74 3.60 17.42
CA MET A 75 -10.89 2.70 17.46
C MET A 75 -11.07 2.10 18.85
N ALA A 76 -10.00 1.56 19.44
CA ALA A 76 -10.03 0.95 20.77
C ALA A 76 -10.44 1.95 21.87
N LYS A 77 -9.90 3.18 21.83
CA LYS A 77 -10.26 4.27 22.77
C LYS A 77 -11.71 4.69 22.66
N LEU A 78 -12.24 4.76 21.44
CA LEU A 78 -13.64 5.11 21.20
C LEU A 78 -14.58 4.02 21.75
N GLN A 79 -14.21 2.75 21.61
CA GLN A 79 -14.95 1.62 22.19
C GLN A 79 -14.89 1.59 23.73
N SER A 80 -13.77 1.96 24.35
CA SER A 80 -13.61 1.93 25.81
C SER A 80 -14.37 3.05 26.54
N ASN A 81 -14.65 4.17 25.86
CA ASN A 81 -15.25 5.35 26.48
C ASN A 81 -16.79 5.34 26.52
N ASN A 82 -17.44 4.19 26.23
CA ASN A 82 -18.90 4.06 26.08
C ASN A 82 -19.53 5.09 25.11
N GLY A 83 -18.72 5.71 24.25
CA GLY A 83 -19.20 6.59 23.19
C GLY A 83 -19.72 5.75 22.03
N SER A 84 -20.88 6.12 21.47
CA SER A 84 -21.31 5.57 20.20
C SER A 84 -20.45 6.15 19.09
N MET A 85 -19.63 5.32 18.44
CA MET A 85 -18.89 5.71 17.25
C MET A 85 -19.86 5.94 16.10
N THR A 86 -19.79 7.12 15.48
CA THR A 86 -20.63 7.49 14.34
C THR A 86 -19.90 7.28 13.02
N SER A 87 -20.64 7.27 11.90
CA SER A 87 -20.03 7.28 10.57
C SER A 87 -19.10 8.49 10.32
N GLU A 88 -19.39 9.64 10.94
CA GLU A 88 -18.54 10.85 10.84
C GLU A 88 -17.22 10.68 11.58
N ASP A 89 -17.21 9.96 12.70
CA ASP A 89 -15.98 9.64 13.43
C ASP A 89 -15.06 8.75 12.59
N ILE A 90 -15.61 7.82 11.82
CA ILE A 90 -14.85 7.01 10.86
C ILE A 90 -14.26 7.88 9.76
N ASP A 91 -15.00 8.85 9.21
CA ASP A 91 -14.45 9.77 8.21
C ASP A 91 -13.24 10.54 8.76
N LYS A 92 -13.37 11.13 9.95
CA LYS A 92 -12.28 11.85 10.62
C LYS A 92 -11.08 10.95 10.92
N LEU A 93 -11.33 9.70 11.28
CA LEU A 93 -10.30 8.72 11.58
C LEU A 93 -9.40 8.42 10.37
N PHE A 94 -9.98 8.41 9.17
CA PHE A 94 -9.28 8.07 7.92
C PHE A 94 -8.72 9.28 7.17
N ILE A 95 -8.95 10.52 7.63
CA ILE A 95 -8.32 11.71 7.01
C ILE A 95 -6.79 11.57 6.96
N PRO A 96 -6.07 11.30 8.07
CA PRO A 96 -4.61 11.21 8.03
C PRO A 96 -4.11 10.06 7.15
N PHE A 97 -4.81 8.92 7.17
CA PHE A 97 -4.53 7.80 6.28
C PHE A 97 -4.64 8.20 4.82
N THR A 98 -5.75 8.85 4.45
CA THR A 98 -6.02 9.32 3.08
C THR A 98 -4.96 10.32 2.61
N GLU A 99 -4.62 11.30 3.44
CA GLU A 99 -3.58 12.29 3.14
C GLU A 99 -2.23 11.62 2.90
N LYS A 100 -1.84 10.69 3.78
CA LYS A 100 -0.57 9.97 3.68
C LYS A 100 -0.52 9.03 2.47
N SER A 101 -1.60 8.28 2.20
CA SER A 101 -1.69 7.44 1.01
C SER A 101 -1.61 8.28 -0.26
N ASN A 102 -2.32 9.41 -0.34
CA ASN A 102 -2.25 10.31 -1.50
C ASN A 102 -0.85 10.89 -1.69
N LYS A 103 -0.15 11.26 -0.61
CA LYS A 103 1.25 11.70 -0.68
C LYS A 103 2.16 10.60 -1.23
N ALA A 104 2.03 9.37 -0.73
CA ALA A 104 2.81 8.23 -1.23
C ALA A 104 2.55 7.98 -2.74
N LEU A 105 1.29 8.12 -3.19
CA LEU A 105 0.94 8.00 -4.61
C LEU A 105 1.55 9.10 -5.47
N GLN A 106 1.57 10.34 -4.98
CA GLN A 106 2.26 11.43 -5.66
C GLN A 106 3.76 11.17 -5.75
N GLU A 107 4.39 10.65 -4.69
CA GLU A 107 5.81 10.28 -4.70
C GLU A 107 6.09 9.16 -5.70
N LEU A 108 5.21 8.15 -5.77
CA LEU A 108 5.29 7.08 -6.77
C LEU A 108 5.26 7.62 -8.21
N ASP A 109 4.42 8.62 -8.49
CA ASP A 109 4.37 9.29 -9.79
C ASP A 109 5.70 9.97 -10.16
N THR A 110 6.42 10.50 -9.16
CA THR A 110 7.71 11.17 -9.40
C THR A 110 8.86 10.21 -9.72
N LEU A 111 8.72 8.90 -9.45
CA LEU A 111 9.78 7.93 -9.70
C LEU A 111 10.06 7.72 -11.20
N ASN A 112 9.08 8.02 -12.06
CA ASN A 112 9.21 8.08 -13.53
C ASN A 112 9.89 6.83 -14.12
N PHE A 113 9.33 5.66 -13.83
CA PHE A 113 9.81 4.38 -14.33
C PHE A 113 9.82 4.32 -15.86
N LYS A 114 10.79 3.62 -16.42
CA LYS A 114 10.94 3.37 -17.85
C LYS A 114 10.75 1.91 -18.21
N ASP A 115 11.01 1.00 -17.27
CA ASP A 115 10.72 -0.42 -17.46
C ASP A 115 9.20 -0.68 -17.52
N PRO A 116 8.68 -1.32 -18.59
CA PRO A 116 7.25 -1.56 -18.75
C PRO A 116 6.62 -2.41 -17.64
N GLU A 117 7.35 -3.36 -17.08
CA GLU A 117 6.82 -4.22 -16.02
C GLU A 117 6.69 -3.45 -14.71
N LEU A 118 7.65 -2.57 -14.38
CA LEU A 118 7.55 -1.67 -13.23
C LEU A 118 6.46 -0.62 -13.41
N ILE A 119 6.23 -0.11 -14.63
CA ILE A 119 5.11 0.80 -14.92
C ILE A 119 3.77 0.09 -14.65
N ASN A 120 3.62 -1.14 -15.11
CA ASN A 120 2.41 -1.94 -14.87
C ASN A 120 2.20 -2.21 -13.39
N TYR A 121 3.27 -2.59 -12.68
CA TYR A 121 3.20 -2.85 -11.24
C TYR A 121 2.89 -1.59 -10.43
N ALA A 122 3.52 -0.46 -10.75
CA ALA A 122 3.17 0.83 -10.14
C ALA A 122 1.70 1.21 -10.35
N THR A 123 1.12 0.83 -11.49
CA THR A 123 -0.31 1.02 -11.76
C THR A 123 -1.19 0.17 -10.83
N LEU A 124 -0.84 -1.11 -10.63
CA LEU A 124 -1.54 -1.98 -9.67
C LEU A 124 -1.44 -1.44 -8.24
N VAL A 125 -0.27 -0.97 -7.84
CA VAL A 125 -0.04 -0.38 -6.51
C VAL A 125 -0.88 0.88 -6.30
N LYS A 126 -1.01 1.74 -7.32
CA LYS A 126 -1.91 2.89 -7.28
C LYS A 126 -3.37 2.48 -7.07
N GLN A 127 -3.84 1.51 -7.85
CA GLN A 127 -5.20 1.00 -7.73
C GLN A 127 -5.43 0.37 -6.35
N ALA A 128 -4.43 -0.33 -5.80
CA ALA A 128 -4.49 -0.94 -4.47
C ALA A 128 -4.61 0.12 -3.36
N TYR A 129 -3.79 1.18 -3.40
CA TYR A 129 -3.87 2.28 -2.44
C TYR A 129 -5.18 3.04 -2.55
N GLN A 130 -5.62 3.39 -3.76
CA GLN A 130 -6.90 4.06 -4.01
C GLN A 130 -8.08 3.22 -3.54
N GLY A 131 -8.05 1.93 -3.84
CA GLY A 131 -9.03 0.97 -3.34
C GLY A 131 -9.05 0.95 -1.82
N GLY A 132 -7.89 0.93 -1.15
CA GLY A 132 -7.79 0.99 0.32
C GLY A 132 -8.41 2.26 0.91
N ILE A 133 -8.11 3.43 0.34
CA ILE A 133 -8.67 4.74 0.72
C ILE A 133 -10.20 4.72 0.66
N GLU A 134 -10.78 4.18 -0.42
CA GLU A 134 -12.23 4.15 -0.58
C GLU A 134 -12.91 3.09 0.28
N THR A 135 -12.26 1.94 0.45
CA THR A 135 -12.94 0.70 0.81
C THR A 135 -12.86 0.42 2.31
N LEU A 136 -11.72 0.74 2.95
CA LEU A 136 -11.54 0.52 4.39
C LEU A 136 -12.48 1.35 5.28
N PRO A 137 -12.70 2.66 5.03
CA PRO A 137 -13.68 3.42 5.81
C PRO A 137 -15.10 2.86 5.65
N LEU A 138 -15.46 2.41 4.45
CA LEU A 138 -16.77 1.83 4.18
C LEU A 138 -17.00 0.54 4.98
N MET A 139 -16.00 -0.35 5.09
CA MET A 139 -16.11 -1.56 5.92
C MET A 139 -16.48 -1.22 7.36
N LEU A 140 -15.79 -0.23 7.94
CA LEU A 140 -15.99 0.13 9.34
C LEU A 140 -17.34 0.81 9.56
N LYS A 141 -17.78 1.68 8.65
CA LYS A 141 -19.13 2.27 8.73
C LYS A 141 -20.22 1.22 8.64
N MET A 142 -20.08 0.21 7.79
CA MET A 142 -21.04 -0.89 7.72
C MET A 142 -21.10 -1.71 9.01
N ALA A 143 -19.95 -1.93 9.66
CA ALA A 143 -19.90 -2.62 10.93
C ALA A 143 -20.62 -1.84 12.05
N LEU A 144 -20.59 -0.51 12.01
CA LEU A 144 -21.27 0.37 12.95
C LEU A 144 -22.78 0.49 12.68
N GLU A 145 -23.18 0.57 11.42
CA GLU A 145 -24.57 0.84 11.01
C GLU A 145 -25.11 -0.21 10.02
N PRO A 146 -25.17 -1.50 10.40
CA PRO A 146 -25.53 -2.58 9.47
C PRO A 146 -26.93 -2.42 8.88
N GLY A 147 -27.85 -1.77 9.60
CA GLY A 147 -29.22 -1.50 9.12
C GLY A 147 -29.30 -0.51 7.96
N LYS A 148 -28.37 0.46 7.86
CA LYS A 148 -28.29 1.39 6.71
C LYS A 148 -27.53 0.78 5.54
N ALA A 149 -26.62 -0.16 5.81
CA ALA A 149 -25.84 -0.86 4.79
C ALA A 149 -26.67 -1.78 3.87
N ILE A 150 -27.85 -2.24 4.31
CA ILE A 150 -28.70 -3.19 3.57
C ILE A 150 -29.14 -2.65 2.20
N GLN A 151 -29.30 -1.33 2.04
CA GLN A 151 -29.77 -0.74 0.77
C GLN A 151 -28.68 -0.65 -0.31
N ASP A 152 -27.40 -0.64 0.08
CA ASP A 152 -26.25 -0.51 -0.83
C ASP A 152 -25.27 -1.68 -0.76
N ILE A 153 -25.64 -2.77 -0.07
CA ILE A 153 -24.73 -3.89 0.22
C ILE A 153 -24.11 -4.48 -1.04
N SER A 154 -24.87 -4.62 -2.13
CA SER A 154 -24.36 -5.17 -3.39
C SER A 154 -23.32 -4.28 -4.07
N LYS A 155 -23.47 -2.95 -3.99
CA LYS A 155 -22.48 -2.00 -4.53
C LYS A 155 -21.21 -2.02 -3.70
N ILE A 156 -21.36 -2.13 -2.38
CA ILE A 156 -20.24 -2.16 -1.46
C ILE A 156 -19.48 -3.49 -1.59
N GLU A 157 -20.17 -4.62 -1.70
CA GLU A 157 -19.59 -5.93 -2.05
C GLU A 157 -18.85 -5.89 -3.38
N ALA A 158 -19.39 -5.24 -4.41
CA ALA A 158 -18.71 -5.08 -5.69
C ALA A 158 -17.40 -4.29 -5.53
N LYS A 159 -17.39 -3.22 -4.73
CA LYS A 159 -16.17 -2.46 -4.40
C LYS A 159 -15.14 -3.32 -3.64
N PHE A 160 -15.59 -4.13 -2.67
CA PHE A 160 -14.71 -5.05 -1.95
C PHE A 160 -14.07 -6.08 -2.88
N ASN A 161 -14.87 -6.73 -3.72
CA ASN A 161 -14.37 -7.74 -4.64
C ASN A 161 -13.39 -7.15 -5.66
N ALA A 162 -13.65 -5.93 -6.14
CA ALA A 162 -12.74 -5.23 -7.03
C ALA A 162 -11.41 -4.89 -6.33
N PHE A 163 -11.48 -4.37 -5.10
CA PHE A 163 -10.31 -4.09 -4.28
C PHE A 163 -9.50 -5.36 -3.99
N GLU A 164 -10.15 -6.45 -3.57
CA GLU A 164 -9.49 -7.72 -3.29
C GLU A 164 -8.79 -8.27 -4.54
N LYS A 165 -9.44 -8.21 -5.70
CA LYS A 165 -8.82 -8.63 -6.95
C LYS A 165 -7.56 -7.83 -7.27
N VAL A 166 -7.61 -6.50 -7.13
CA VAL A 166 -6.45 -5.64 -7.34
C VAL A 166 -5.32 -5.98 -6.37
N GLN A 167 -5.63 -6.22 -5.09
CA GLN A 167 -4.64 -6.65 -4.09
C GLN A 167 -3.99 -7.99 -4.45
N GLN A 168 -4.78 -8.97 -4.88
CA GLN A 168 -4.26 -10.26 -5.32
C GLN A 168 -3.36 -10.14 -6.55
N ASP A 169 -3.74 -9.32 -7.52
CA ASP A 169 -2.97 -9.12 -8.74
C ASP A 169 -1.67 -8.34 -8.45
N MET A 170 -1.72 -7.35 -7.55
CA MET A 170 -0.55 -6.63 -7.03
C MET A 170 0.43 -7.59 -6.35
N GLU A 171 -0.03 -8.43 -5.41
CA GLU A 171 0.86 -9.35 -4.68
C GLU A 171 1.46 -10.43 -5.59
N LYS A 172 0.71 -10.94 -6.58
CA LYS A 172 1.26 -11.84 -7.60
C LYS A 172 2.39 -11.17 -8.39
N GLU A 173 2.16 -9.94 -8.83
CA GLU A 173 3.14 -9.20 -9.62
C GLU A 173 4.39 -8.85 -8.81
N LYS A 174 4.21 -8.45 -7.55
CA LYS A 174 5.31 -8.24 -6.58
C LYS A 174 6.22 -9.46 -6.48
N VAL A 175 5.65 -10.65 -6.27
CA VAL A 175 6.42 -11.90 -6.16
C VAL A 175 7.15 -12.19 -7.48
N ARG A 176 6.47 -12.03 -8.62
CA ARG A 176 7.06 -12.28 -9.94
C ARG A 176 8.24 -11.35 -10.22
N LEU A 177 8.11 -10.05 -9.95
CA LEU A 177 9.17 -9.07 -10.17
C LEU A 177 10.35 -9.29 -9.22
N LYS A 178 10.09 -9.62 -7.96
CA LYS A 178 11.13 -9.97 -7.00
C LYS A 178 11.95 -11.18 -7.46
N GLN A 179 11.27 -12.24 -7.90
CA GLN A 179 11.95 -13.42 -8.46
C GLN A 179 12.80 -13.07 -9.68
N LYS A 180 12.28 -12.25 -10.60
CA LYS A 180 13.02 -11.77 -11.78
C LYS A 180 14.27 -10.98 -11.36
N TYR A 181 14.18 -10.13 -10.35
CA TYR A 181 15.31 -9.36 -9.83
C TYR A 181 16.38 -10.25 -9.18
N GLU A 182 15.97 -11.28 -8.43
CA GLU A 182 16.88 -12.21 -7.75
C GLU A 182 17.59 -13.19 -8.71
N GLN A 183 17.03 -13.45 -9.90
CA GLN A 183 17.53 -14.46 -10.83
C GLN A 183 18.77 -14.08 -11.67
N LYS A 184 19.38 -12.90 -11.45
CA LYS A 184 20.61 -12.38 -12.08
C LYS A 184 20.77 -12.64 -13.58
#